data_AF-A0A3D3NZ57-F1
#
_entry.id   AF-A0A3D3NZ57-F1
#
_cell.length_a   1.000
_cell.length_b   1.000
_cell.length_c   1.000
_cell.angle_alpha   90.00
_cell.angle_beta   90.00
_cell.angle_gamma   90.00
#
_symmetry.space_group_name_H-M   'P 1'
#
loop_
_entity.id
_entity.type
_entity.pdbx_description
1 polymer ?
#
loop_
_entity_poly.entity_id
_entity_poly.type
_entity_poly.pdbx_seq_one_letter_code
_entity_poly.pdbx_strand_id
1 'polypeptide(L)' 'PTGDMGGFVKVAREYGAVLAGIESPGMPETGIGSGWVTRDAYEHFTGRMIEELKAQGPFDGVYLALHGAMAVRGIARP' A
#
# COMPACT_ATOMS: atom_id res chain seq x y z
N PRO A 1 9.83 10.21 9.67
CA PRO A 1 8.52 9.97 9.02
C PRO A 1 7.36 10.17 10.01
N THR A 2 6.30 10.85 9.59
CA THR A 2 5.09 11.14 10.38
C THR A 2 3.94 10.22 9.96
N GLY A 3 2.86 10.15 10.74
CA GLY A 3 1.69 9.29 10.47
C GLY A 3 1.94 7.80 10.70
N ASP A 4 0.96 6.96 10.31
CA ASP A 4 0.91 5.52 10.63
C ASP A 4 2.16 4.76 10.14
N MET A 5 2.62 5.06 8.92
CA MET A 5 3.84 4.48 8.36
C MET A 5 5.08 4.93 9.14
N GLY A 6 5.11 6.17 9.62
CA GLY A 6 6.24 6.71 10.38
C GLY A 6 6.45 6.04 11.72
N GLY A 7 5.36 5.73 12.43
CA GLY A 7 5.40 4.96 13.67
C GLY A 7 5.97 3.56 13.44
N PHE A 8 5.48 2.84 12.42
CA PHE A 8 5.99 1.52 12.06
C PHE A 8 7.48 1.55 11.72
N VAL A 9 7.90 2.44 10.81
CA VAL A 9 9.32 2.52 10.37
C VAL A 9 10.26 2.82 11.54
N LYS A 10 9.83 3.68 12.48
CA LYS A 10 10.61 3.98 13.68
C LYS A 10 10.85 2.71 14.49
N VAL A 11 9.78 2.02 14.88
CA VAL A 11 9.86 0.84 15.75
C VAL A 11 10.56 -0.32 15.03
N ALA A 12 10.22 -0.60 13.78
CA ALA A 12 10.83 -1.69 13.02
C ALA A 12 12.37 -1.57 12.97
N ARG A 13 12.89 -0.35 12.78
CA ARG A 13 14.33 -0.07 12.82
C ARG A 13 14.94 -0.23 14.21
N GLU A 14 14.24 0.17 15.27
CA GLU A 14 14.67 -0.05 16.66
C GLU A 14 14.84 -1.55 16.97
N TYR A 15 14.03 -2.41 16.35
CA TYR A 15 14.13 -3.87 16.44
C TYR A 15 15.06 -4.50 15.39
N GLY A 16 15.80 -3.70 14.62
CA GLY A 16 16.80 -4.19 13.66
C GLY A 16 16.26 -4.70 12.33
N ALA A 17 14.99 -4.43 12.00
CA ALA A 17 14.42 -4.82 10.71
C ALA A 17 15.05 -4.03 9.56
N VAL A 18 15.40 -4.74 8.47
CA VAL A 18 15.74 -4.13 7.19
C VAL A 18 14.44 -3.91 6.41
N LEU A 19 14.21 -2.67 5.97
CA LEU A 19 12.97 -2.29 5.31
C LEU A 19 13.23 -2.05 3.81
N ALA A 20 12.46 -2.74 2.97
CA ALA A 20 12.36 -2.47 1.53
C ALA A 20 10.97 -1.91 1.21
N GLY A 21 10.93 -0.87 0.39
CA GLY A 21 9.69 -0.30 -0.12
C GLY A 21 9.30 -0.94 -1.46
N ILE A 22 7.99 -1.01 -1.71
CA ILE A 22 7.42 -1.31 -3.02
C ILE A 22 6.64 -0.10 -3.53
N GLU A 23 6.18 -0.16 -4.77
CA GLU A 23 5.21 0.75 -5.36
C GLU A 23 4.05 1.00 -4.39
N SER A 24 3.68 2.27 -4.24
CA SER A 24 2.54 2.68 -3.44
C SER A 24 1.84 3.81 -4.18
N PRO A 25 0.52 3.71 -4.44
CA PRO A 25 -0.22 4.81 -5.04
C PRO A 25 0.01 6.12 -4.27
N GLY A 26 0.33 7.18 -5.01
CA GLY A 26 0.42 8.52 -4.46
C GLY A 26 -0.96 9.11 -4.14
N MET A 27 -1.00 10.43 -3.93
CA MET A 27 -2.25 11.13 -3.71
C MET A 27 -3.08 11.17 -5.01
N PRO A 28 -4.39 10.84 -4.96
CA PRO A 28 -5.27 11.01 -6.11
C PRO A 28 -5.50 12.50 -6.39
N GLU A 29 -5.63 12.87 -7.66
CA GLU A 29 -5.91 14.25 -8.09
C GLU A 29 -7.21 14.80 -7.47
N THR A 30 -8.19 13.93 -7.27
CA THR A 30 -9.50 14.28 -6.70
C THR A 30 -9.51 14.33 -5.17
N GLY A 31 -8.41 14.00 -4.50
CA GLY A 31 -8.31 13.94 -3.04
C GLY A 31 -8.90 12.66 -2.41
N ILE A 32 -8.67 12.49 -1.11
CA ILE A 32 -9.15 11.34 -0.32
C ILE A 32 -10.67 11.43 -0.14
N GLY A 33 -11.37 10.30 -0.30
CA GLY A 33 -12.83 10.24 -0.13
C GLY A 33 -13.64 10.77 -1.31
N SER A 34 -13.01 10.94 -2.47
CA SER A 34 -13.62 11.51 -3.69
C SER A 34 -14.51 10.56 -4.49
N GLY A 35 -14.72 9.33 -4.01
CA GLY A 35 -15.64 8.36 -4.59
C GLY A 35 -15.02 6.99 -4.83
N TRP A 36 -15.67 6.22 -5.68
CA TRP A 36 -15.27 4.85 -5.98
C TRP A 36 -14.14 4.82 -7.00
N VAL A 37 -13.05 4.14 -6.66
CA VAL A 37 -11.90 3.89 -7.54
C VAL A 37 -12.36 3.07 -8.74
N THR A 38 -11.86 3.41 -9.93
CA THR A 38 -12.11 2.62 -11.13
C THR A 38 -11.46 1.24 -10.98
N ARG A 39 -12.08 0.22 -11.56
CA ARG A 39 -11.51 -1.13 -11.55
C ARG A 39 -10.10 -1.14 -12.15
N ASP A 40 -9.91 -0.44 -13.27
CA ASP A 40 -8.64 -0.36 -13.97
C ASP A 40 -7.53 0.26 -13.11
N ALA A 41 -7.81 1.34 -12.37
CA ALA A 41 -6.82 1.95 -11.48
C ALA A 41 -6.45 1.00 -10.34
N TYR A 42 -7.44 0.32 -9.74
CA TYR A 42 -7.20 -0.68 -8.70
C TYR A 42 -6.32 -1.83 -9.22
N GLU A 43 -6.69 -2.44 -10.34
CA GLU A 43 -5.96 -3.56 -10.94
C GLU A 43 -4.54 -3.14 -11.36
N HIS A 44 -4.36 -1.93 -11.91
CA HIS A 44 -3.05 -1.41 -12.28
C HIS A 44 -2.10 -1.31 -11.09
N PHE A 45 -2.51 -0.62 -10.03
CA PHE A 45 -1.62 -0.39 -8.88
C PHE A 45 -1.41 -1.65 -8.05
N THR A 46 -2.47 -2.41 -7.77
CA THR A 46 -2.33 -3.68 -7.02
C THR A 46 -1.52 -4.70 -7.79
N GLY A 47 -1.65 -4.76 -9.12
CA GLY A 47 -0.82 -5.58 -10.00
C GLY A 47 0.67 -5.26 -9.84
N ARG A 48 1.06 -3.98 -9.94
CA ARG A 48 2.45 -3.54 -9.74
C ARG A 48 2.98 -3.90 -8.35
N MET A 49 2.19 -3.67 -7.30
CA MET A 49 2.55 -4.05 -5.93
C MET A 49 2.84 -5.56 -5.82
N ILE A 50 1.99 -6.40 -6.41
CA ILE A 50 2.15 -7.86 -6.39
C ILE A 50 3.38 -8.29 -7.22
N GLU A 51 3.62 -7.68 -8.37
CA GLU A 51 4.80 -7.95 -9.21
C GLU A 51 6.10 -7.64 -8.46
N GLU A 52 6.17 -6.49 -7.80
CA GLU A 52 7.35 -6.10 -7.02
C GLU A 52 7.54 -7.00 -5.80
N LEU A 53 6.47 -7.39 -5.09
CA LEU A 53 6.57 -8.34 -3.98
C LEU A 53 7.15 -9.69 -4.44
N LYS A 54 6.80 -10.15 -5.65
CA LYS A 54 7.35 -11.38 -6.22
C LYS A 54 8.81 -11.21 -6.66
N ALA A 55 9.16 -10.07 -7.23
CA ALA A 55 10.50 -9.81 -7.79
C ALA A 55 11.55 -9.52 -6.70
N GLN A 56 11.15 -8.84 -5.62
CA GLN A 56 12.07 -8.39 -4.56
C GLN A 56 12.16 -9.35 -3.37
N GLY A 57 11.25 -10.33 -3.27
CA GLY A 57 11.27 -11.31 -2.20
C GLY A 57 12.49 -12.25 -2.23
N PRO A 58 12.66 -13.10 -1.21
CA PRO A 58 11.73 -13.37 -0.11
C PRO A 58 11.71 -12.28 0.97
N PHE A 59 10.57 -12.14 1.66
CA PHE A 59 10.40 -11.25 2.81
C PHE A 59 9.96 -12.04 4.04
N ASP A 60 10.41 -11.63 5.23
CA ASP A 60 9.96 -12.21 6.50
C ASP A 60 8.59 -11.70 6.94
N GLY A 61 8.14 -10.57 6.38
CA GLY A 61 6.84 -9.98 6.68
C GLY A 61 6.53 -8.79 5.79
N VAL A 62 5.24 -8.43 5.74
CA VAL A 62 4.75 -7.28 4.98
C VAL A 62 3.90 -6.40 5.90
N TYR A 63 4.17 -5.10 5.88
CA TYR A 63 3.36 -4.09 6.56
C TYR A 63 2.63 -3.25 5.51
N LEU A 64 1.29 -3.18 5.62
CA LEU A 64 0.43 -2.41 4.74
C LEU A 64 -0.25 -1.29 5.54
N ALA A 65 0.11 -0.04 5.27
CA ALA A 65 -0.52 1.14 5.87
C ALA A 65 -1.83 1.47 5.13
N LEU A 66 -2.89 0.71 5.40
CA LEU A 66 -4.18 0.85 4.72
C LEU A 66 -5.17 1.70 5.53
N HIS A 67 -5.92 2.57 4.85
CA HIS A 67 -7.07 3.25 5.46
C HIS A 67 -8.22 2.28 5.78
N GLY A 68 -8.44 1.26 4.95
CA GLY A 68 -9.48 0.24 5.16
C GLY A 68 -10.88 0.61 4.66
N ALA A 69 -11.09 1.79 4.08
CA ALA A 69 -12.39 2.24 3.54
C ALA A 69 -12.41 2.38 2.00
N MET A 70 -11.49 1.70 1.30
CA MET A 70 -11.42 1.77 -0.15
C MET A 70 -12.65 1.10 -0.78
N ALA A 71 -13.30 1.81 -1.70
CA ALA A 71 -14.39 1.29 -2.52
C ALA A 71 -13.95 1.25 -3.99
N VAL A 72 -14.11 0.10 -4.64
CA VAL A 72 -13.74 -0.12 -6.03
C VAL A 72 -14.97 -0.57 -6.82
N ARG A 73 -15.15 -0.01 -8.01
CA ARG A 73 -16.30 -0.35 -8.88
C ARG A 73 -16.26 -1.84 -9.24
N GLY A 74 -17.31 -2.56 -8.86
CA GLY A 74 -17.48 -3.97 -9.20
C GLY A 74 -16.62 -4.95 -8.41
N ILE A 75 -15.89 -4.51 -7.38
CA ILE A 75 -15.07 -5.36 -6.51
C ILE A 75 -15.53 -5.18 -5.06
N ALA A 76 -16.05 -6.25 -4.47
CA ALA A 76 -16.45 -6.25 -3.07
C ALA A 76 -15.24 -6.50 -2.17
N ARG A 77 -15.10 -5.70 -1.10
CA ARG A 77 -14.04 -5.82 -0.09
C ARG A 77 -12.63 -5.83 -0.73
N PRO A 78 -12.30 -4.77 -1.49
CA PRO A 78 -11.05 -4.68 -2.23
C PRO A 78 -9.82 -4.55 -1.34
#